data_AF-A0A8T4QLZ0-F1
#
_entry.id   AF-A0A8T4QLZ0-F1
#
_cell.length_a   1.000
_cell.length_b   1.000
_cell.length_c   1.000
_cell.angle_alpha   90.00
_cell.angle_beta   90.00
_cell.angle_gamma   90.00
#
_symmetry.space_group_name_H-M   'P 1'
#
loop_
_entity.id
_entity.type
_entity.pdbx_description
1 polymer ?
#
loop_
_entity_poly.entity_id
_entity_poly.type
_entity_poly.pdbx_seq_one_letter_code
_entity_poly.pdbx_strand_id
1 'polypeptide(L)'
;MSKRNGQKRRRVDKSALASQGTTSSVWEVAPLKASFMIISILGFLITAYIVYPKSKNFGVAFLLVFAAMFVASLISTTKAPVVNE
;
A
#
# COMPACT_ATOMS: atom_id res chain seq x y z
N MET A 1 -1.25 21.46 67.09
CA MET A 1 0.01 20.70 67.13
C MET A 1 -0.02 19.68 65.98
N SER A 2 0.44 20.04 64.76
CA SER A 2 1.67 19.56 64.08
C SER A 2 1.85 18.02 64.14
N LYS A 3 1.88 17.26 63.04
CA LYS A 3 2.92 17.33 61.99
C LYS A 3 2.44 16.85 60.59
N ARG A 4 2.95 17.53 59.57
CA ARG A 4 3.02 17.12 58.15
C ARG A 4 3.81 15.81 58.01
N ASN A 5 3.49 14.96 57.03
CA ASN A 5 4.48 14.33 56.12
C ASN A 5 3.87 13.20 55.28
N GLY A 6 3.93 13.35 53.95
CA GLY A 6 3.58 12.29 53.01
C GLY A 6 3.34 12.75 51.57
N GLN A 7 3.29 14.06 51.32
CA GLN A 7 3.34 14.70 50.01
C GLN A 7 4.73 14.48 49.35
N LYS A 8 5.09 13.23 49.05
CA LYS A 8 6.35 12.88 48.38
C LYS A 8 6.35 11.50 47.72
N ARG A 9 5.29 11.13 47.00
CA ARG A 9 5.40 10.15 45.91
C ARG A 9 4.85 10.74 44.63
N ARG A 10 5.74 11.50 43.97
CA ARG A 10 5.92 11.58 42.52
C ARG A 10 4.65 11.95 41.73
N ARG A 11 4.40 13.25 41.48
CA ARG A 11 4.80 13.91 40.22
C ARG A 11 5.76 13.07 39.37
N VAL A 12 5.46 12.95 38.08
CA VAL A 12 6.06 12.02 37.09
C VAL A 12 5.23 10.72 37.16
N ASP A 13 4.10 10.57 36.45
CA ASP A 13 3.90 10.83 35.02
C ASP A 13 2.42 11.11 34.66
N LYS A 14 2.02 12.38 34.62
CA LYS A 14 0.85 12.83 33.84
C LYS A 14 1.12 12.77 32.31
N SER A 15 2.18 12.09 31.90
CA SER A 15 2.76 12.02 30.56
C SER A 15 2.71 10.63 29.94
N ALA A 16 2.52 9.56 30.72
CA ALA A 16 2.44 8.19 30.19
C ALA A 16 1.07 7.84 29.59
N LEU A 17 0.02 8.59 29.94
CA LEU A 17 -1.31 8.45 29.34
C LEU A 17 -1.49 9.33 28.09
N ALA A 18 -0.43 10.01 27.67
CA ALA A 18 -0.38 10.86 26.48
C ALA A 18 0.56 10.25 25.42
N SER A 19 0.49 8.93 25.20
CA SER A 19 1.01 8.28 24.00
C SER A 19 0.51 6.83 23.91
N GLN A 20 -0.80 6.63 23.82
CA GLN A 20 -1.31 5.52 22.97
C GLN A 20 -1.50 6.01 21.54
N GLY A 21 -0.56 6.85 21.10
CA GLY A 21 -0.27 7.14 19.71
C GLY A 21 1.03 6.45 19.32
N THR A 22 1.21 5.17 19.68
CA THR A 22 2.23 4.34 19.03
C THR A 22 1.62 3.82 17.73
N THR A 23 1.47 4.72 16.77
CA THR A 23 1.41 4.35 15.36
C THR A 23 2.76 3.74 15.01
N SER A 24 2.97 2.47 15.36
CA SER A 24 3.91 1.67 14.58
C SER A 24 3.25 1.55 13.21
N SER A 25 3.53 2.49 12.32
CA SER A 25 3.28 2.28 10.89
C SER A 25 4.23 1.16 10.48
N VAL A 26 3.90 -0.08 10.85
CA VAL A 26 4.28 -1.23 10.07
C VAL A 26 3.66 -0.91 8.72
N TRP A 27 4.50 -0.50 7.79
CA TRP A 27 4.08 -0.21 6.44
C TRP A 27 3.56 -1.53 5.90
N GLU A 28 2.25 -1.73 5.99
CA GLU A 28 1.55 -2.82 5.33
C GLU A 28 1.77 -2.57 3.85
N VAL A 29 2.79 -3.23 3.29
CA VAL A 29 2.97 -3.33 1.85
C VAL A 29 1.79 -4.15 1.34
N ALA A 30 0.65 -3.48 1.16
CA ALA A 30 -0.54 -4.09 0.62
C ALA A 30 -0.21 -4.50 -0.81
N PRO A 31 -0.13 -5.81 -1.11
CA PRO A 31 0.11 -6.25 -2.47
C PRO A 31 -0.97 -5.64 -3.37
N LEU A 32 -0.56 -5.17 -4.55
CA LEU A 32 -1.48 -4.55 -5.50
C LEU A 32 -2.66 -5.49 -5.77
N LYS A 33 -3.89 -4.96 -5.67
CA LYS A 33 -5.12 -5.75 -5.80
C LYS A 33 -5.08 -6.58 -7.08
N ALA A 34 -5.32 -7.89 -6.98
CA ALA A 34 -5.38 -8.81 -8.12
C ALA A 34 -6.35 -8.32 -9.23
N SER A 35 -7.37 -7.54 -8.86
CA SER A 35 -8.27 -6.85 -9.81
C SER A 35 -7.52 -5.99 -10.83
N PHE A 36 -6.43 -5.33 -10.44
CA PHE A 36 -5.59 -4.52 -11.33
C PHE A 36 -4.94 -5.38 -12.42
N MET A 37 -4.42 -6.55 -12.05
CA MET A 37 -3.86 -7.52 -13.00
C MET A 37 -4.92 -7.98 -14.00
N ILE A 38 -6.11 -8.34 -13.52
CA ILE A 38 -7.23 -8.79 -14.38
C ILE A 38 -7.65 -7.70 -15.36
N ILE A 39 -7.77 -6.45 -14.90
CA ILE A 39 -8.11 -5.30 -15.76
C ILE A 39 -7.03 -5.10 -16.83
N SER A 40 -5.74 -5.22 -16.49
CA SER A 40 -4.66 -5.08 -17.48
C SER A 40 -4.68 -6.18 -18.54
N ILE A 41 -4.98 -7.43 -18.18
CA ILE A 41 -5.14 -8.55 -19.13
C ILE A 41 -6.35 -8.31 -20.05
N LEU A 42 -7.51 -7.97 -19.47
CA LEU A 42 -8.72 -7.69 -20.24
C LEU A 42 -8.51 -6.51 -21.19
N GLY A 43 -7.93 -5.41 -20.70
CA GLY A 43 -7.61 -4.24 -21.51
C GLY A 43 -6.65 -4.54 -22.66
N PHE A 44 -5.63 -5.37 -22.41
CA PHE A 44 -4.70 -5.84 -23.43
C PHE A 44 -5.42 -6.64 -24.52
N LEU A 45 -6.25 -7.63 -24.14
CA LEU A 45 -6.98 -8.49 -25.07
C LEU A 45 -8.01 -7.71 -25.90
N ILE A 46 -8.79 -6.84 -25.24
CA ILE A 46 -9.78 -5.98 -25.90
C ILE A 46 -9.10 -5.06 -26.90
N THR A 47 -7.97 -4.45 -26.51
CA THR A 47 -7.23 -3.56 -27.39
C THR A 47 -6.66 -4.32 -28.59
N ALA A 48 -6.06 -5.48 -28.37
CA ALA A 48 -5.47 -6.29 -29.43
C ALA A 48 -6.51 -6.77 -30.45
N TYR A 49 -7.70 -7.17 -30.00
CA TYR A 49 -8.72 -7.74 -30.89
C TYR A 49 -9.65 -6.70 -31.51
N ILE A 50 -10.02 -5.65 -30.78
CA ILE A 50 -11.01 -4.66 -31.22
C ILE A 50 -10.36 -3.37 -31.71
N VAL A 51 -9.42 -2.80 -30.95
CA VAL A 51 -8.90 -1.45 -31.22
C VAL A 51 -7.81 -1.46 -32.28
N TYR A 52 -6.91 -2.45 -32.24
CA TYR A 52 -5.82 -2.59 -33.21
C TYR A 52 -6.29 -2.67 -34.68
N PRO A 53 -7.31 -3.47 -35.05
CA PRO A 53 -7.80 -3.50 -36.44
C PRO A 53 -8.56 -2.23 -36.84
N LYS A 54 -9.18 -1.51 -35.90
CA LYS A 54 -9.91 -0.26 -36.18
C LYS A 54 -8.96 0.93 -36.37
N SER A 55 -7.90 0.99 -35.57
CA SER A 55 -6.96 2.11 -35.59
C SER A 55 -5.60 1.65 -35.07
N LYS A 56 -4.65 1.45 -36.00
CA LYS A 56 -3.30 0.95 -35.66
C LYS A 56 -2.56 1.86 -34.67
N ASN A 57 -2.65 3.18 -34.84
CA ASN A 57 -1.95 4.14 -33.97
C ASN A 57 -2.44 4.05 -32.51
N PHE A 58 -3.76 4.08 -32.30
CA PHE A 58 -4.33 3.95 -30.96
C PHE A 58 -4.17 2.55 -30.40
N GLY A 59 -4.33 1.51 -31.22
CA GLY A 59 -4.16 0.12 -30.79
C GLY A 59 -2.76 -0.16 -30.25
N VAL A 60 -1.72 0.32 -30.93
CA VAL A 60 -0.33 0.18 -30.47
C VAL A 60 -0.08 0.97 -29.18
N ALA A 61 -0.60 2.19 -29.08
CA ALA A 61 -0.45 3.00 -27.86
C ALA A 61 -1.09 2.31 -26.65
N PHE A 62 -2.33 1.86 -26.77
CA PHE A 62 -3.03 1.15 -25.70
C PHE A 62 -2.38 -0.20 -25.38
N LEU A 63 -1.89 -0.93 -26.39
CA LEU A 63 -1.14 -2.19 -26.18
C LEU A 63 0.09 -1.97 -25.31
N LEU A 64 0.87 -0.92 -25.60
CA LEU A 64 2.04 -0.54 -24.81
C LEU A 64 1.67 -0.18 -23.37
N VAL A 65 0.61 0.60 -23.18
CA VAL A 65 0.13 0.99 -21.85
C VAL A 65 -0.33 -0.23 -21.05
N PHE A 66 -1.16 -1.10 -21.62
CA PHE A 66 -1.63 -2.30 -20.91
C PHE A 66 -0.52 -3.30 -20.66
N ALA A 67 0.46 -3.43 -21.57
CA ALA A 67 1.63 -4.27 -21.35
C ALA A 67 2.52 -3.73 -20.22
N ALA A 68 2.78 -2.43 -20.18
CA ALA A 68 3.53 -1.80 -19.10
C ALA A 68 2.81 -1.94 -17.74
N MET A 69 1.49 -1.74 -17.74
CA MET A 69 0.62 -1.92 -16.57
C MET A 69 0.63 -3.38 -16.07
N PHE A 70 0.65 -4.35 -16.98
CA PHE A 70 0.75 -5.78 -16.66
C PHE A 70 2.10 -6.11 -16.00
N VAL A 71 3.22 -5.65 -16.59
CA VAL A 71 4.56 -5.85 -16.02
C VAL A 71 4.70 -5.19 -14.64
N ALA A 72 4.19 -3.96 -14.48
CA ALA A 72 4.16 -3.29 -13.19
C ALA A 72 3.38 -4.08 -12.13
N SER A 73 2.24 -4.67 -12.52
CA SER A 73 1.45 -5.53 -11.64
C SER A 73 2.22 -6.77 -11.19
N LEU A 74 2.97 -7.41 -12.08
CA LEU A 74 3.79 -8.58 -11.75
C LEU A 74 4.91 -8.22 -10.77
N ILE A 75 5.58 -7.09 -10.98
CA ILE A 75 6.64 -6.61 -10.07
C ILE A 75 6.06 -6.28 -8.69
N SER A 76 4.86 -5.71 -8.64
CA SER A 76 4.26 -5.28 -7.38
C SER A 76 3.79 -6.43 -6.50
N THR A 77 3.38 -7.57 -7.08
CA THR A 77 2.87 -8.72 -6.32
C THR A 77 3.94 -9.75 -5.97
N THR A 78 5.11 -9.70 -6.60
CA THR A 78 6.22 -10.62 -6.35
C THR A 78 7.07 -10.25 -5.12
N LYS A 79 6.89 -9.05 -4.55
CA LYS A 79 7.51 -8.64 -3.28
C LYS A 79 6.66 -9.13 -2.11
N ALA A 80 6.87 -10.38 -1.70
CA ALA A 80 6.30 -10.93 -0.46
C ALA A 80 6.92 -10.24 0.77
N PRO A 81 6.16 -10.06 1.87
CA PRO A 81 6.67 -9.42 3.07
C PRO A 81 7.86 -10.20 3.63
N VAL A 82 9.03 -9.55 3.69
CA VAL A 82 10.13 -10.00 4.53
C VAL A 82 9.69 -9.80 5.98
N VAL A 83 9.18 -10.88 6.58
CA VAL A 83 9.05 -11.00 8.04
C VAL A 83 10.48 -10.87 8.58
N ASN A 84 10.80 -9.69 9.09
CA ASN A 84 11.97 -9.50 9.93
C ASN A 84 11.51 -9.76 11.37
N GLU A 85 12.07 -10.82 11.94
CA GLU A 85 11.94 -11.24 13.34
C GLU A 85 12.45 -10.19 14.32
#